data_AF-A0A2H6LNE7-F1
#
_entry.id   AF-A0A2H6LNE7-F1
#
_cell.length_a   1.000
_cell.length_b   1.000
_cell.length_c   1.000
_cell.angle_alpha   90.00
_cell.angle_beta   90.00
_cell.angle_gamma   90.00
#
_symmetry.space_group_name_H-M   'P 1'
#
loop_
_entity.id
_entity.type
_entity.pdbx_description
1 polymer ?
#
loop_
_entity_poly.entity_id
_entity_poly.type
_entity_poly.pdbx_seq_one_letter_code
_entity_poly.pdbx_strand_id
1 'polypeptide(L)' 'MKVAQEKIREYIDNGVRLGLLINRKSRQVEIYRQGQEVEVLNSPATLSGEDVLNDFVLNLEAIW' A
#
# COMPACT_ATOMS: atom_id res chain seq x y z
N MET A 1 -12.28 7.68 -3.95
CA MET A 1 -10.87 7.26 -4.05
C MET A 1 -9.93 8.40 -3.67
N LYS A 2 -10.07 9.60 -4.23
CA LYS A 2 -9.25 10.78 -3.88
C LYS A 2 -9.02 11.00 -2.38
N VAL A 3 -10.08 10.96 -1.57
CA VAL A 3 -10.00 11.19 -0.11
C VAL A 3 -9.04 10.22 0.60
N ALA A 4 -9.02 8.94 0.22
CA ALA A 4 -8.16 7.95 0.87
C ALA A 4 -6.69 8.09 0.44
N GLN A 5 -6.47 8.42 -0.84
CA GLN A 5 -5.14 8.71 -1.38
C GLN A 5 -4.55 9.97 -0.76
N GLU A 6 -5.36 11.02 -0.60
CA GLU A 6 -4.99 12.26 0.10
C GLU A 6 -4.60 11.98 1.57
N LYS A 7 -5.37 11.13 2.26
CA LYS A 7 -5.06 10.79 3.65
C LYS A 7 -3.75 10.00 3.79
N ILE A 8 -3.48 9.08 2.87
CA ILE A 8 -2.21 8.36 2.85
C ILE A 8 -1.03 9.30 2.56
N ARG A 9 -1.18 10.26 1.64
CA ARG A 9 -0.14 11.26 1.39
C ARG A 9 0.16 12.08 2.64
N GLU A 10 -0.86 12.52 3.37
CA GLU A 10 -0.69 13.20 4.67
C GLU A 10 0.11 12.33 5.66
N TYR A 11 -0.11 11.02 5.69
CA TYR A 11 0.67 10.12 6.54
C TYR A 11 2.13 10.00 6.10
N ILE A 12 2.39 9.87 4.80
CA ILE A 12 3.76 9.83 4.26
C ILE A 12 4.49 11.15 4.54
N ASP A 13 3.81 12.29 4.36
CA ASP A 13 4.35 13.62 4.65
C ASP A 13 4.67 13.80 6.13
N ASN A 14 3.90 13.15 7.02
CA ASN A 14 4.16 13.10 8.46
C ASN A 14 5.23 12.06 8.88
N GLY A 15 5.91 11.43 7.93
CA GLY A 15 7.05 10.53 8.18
C GLY A 15 6.73 9.04 8.19
N VAL A 16 5.54 8.62 7.75
CA VAL A 16 5.27 7.20 7.50
C VAL A 16 6.13 6.71 6.33
N ARG A 17 6.85 5.61 6.54
CA ARG A 17 7.77 5.05 5.54
C ARG A 17 7.09 4.18 4.48
N LEU A 18 5.97 3.54 4.83
CA LEU A 18 5.22 2.63 3.96
C LEU A 18 3.71 2.81 4.20
N GLY A 19 2.98 3.16 3.14
CA GLY A 19 1.52 3.24 3.12
C GLY A 19 0.93 2.26 2.12
N LEU A 20 -0.10 1.52 2.52
CA LEU A 20 -0.81 0.56 1.66
C LEU A 20 -2.28 0.97 1.53
N LEU A 21 -2.74 1.21 0.31
CA LEU A 21 -4.15 1.44 0.00
C LEU A 21 -4.73 0.22 -0.71
N ILE A 22 -5.53 -0.57 -0.01
CA ILE A 22 -6.13 -1.80 -0.53
C ILE A 22 -7.54 -1.51 -1.04
N ASN A 23 -7.73 -1.57 -2.35
CA ASN A 23 -9.04 -1.50 -3.00
C ASN A 23 -9.57 -2.90 -3.30
N ARG A 24 -10.44 -3.40 -2.42
CA ARG A 24 -11.05 -4.74 -2.57
C ARG A 24 -11.95 -4.88 -3.80
N LYS A 25 -12.65 -3.81 -4.22
CA LYS A 25 -13.61 -3.88 -5.34
C LYS A 25 -12.92 -4.11 -6.68
N SER A 26 -11.79 -3.44 -6.90
CA SER A 26 -10.96 -3.62 -8.11
C SER A 26 -9.81 -4.62 -7.89
N ARG A 27 -9.71 -5.22 -6.69
CA ARG A 27 -8.58 -6.05 -6.25
C ARG A 27 -7.26 -5.38 -6.58
N GLN A 28 -7.11 -4.12 -6.20
CA GLN A 28 -5.92 -3.33 -6.49
C GLN A 28 -5.30 -2.88 -5.19
N VAL A 29 -3.97 -2.82 -5.15
CA VAL A 29 -3.23 -2.26 -4.03
C VAL A 29 -2.34 -1.16 -4.57
N GLU A 30 -2.41 0.02 -3.95
CA GLU A 30 -1.45 1.09 -4.18
C GLU A 30 -0.47 1.14 -3.01
N ILE A 31 0.82 1.21 -3.32
CA ILE A 31 1.92 1.25 -2.36
C ILE A 31 2.56 2.64 -2.43
N TYR A 32 2.66 3.26 -1.27
CA TYR A 32 3.17 4.61 -1.09
C TYR A 32 4.44 4.59 -0.26
N ARG A 33 5.48 5.25 -0.78
CA ARG A 33 6.79 5.36 -0.14
C ARG A 33 7.27 6.80 -0.19
N GLN A 34 8.05 7.19 0.82
CA GLN A 34 8.57 8.56 0.89
C GLN A 34 9.55 8.81 -0.27
N GLY A 35 9.29 9.87 -1.05
CA GLY A 35 10.17 10.26 -2.16
C GLY A 35 10.12 9.34 -3.39
N GLN A 36 9.15 8.43 -3.47
CA GLN A 36 8.96 7.53 -4.61
C GLN A 36 7.57 7.69 -5.22
N GLU A 37 7.43 7.33 -6.49
CA GLU A 37 6.13 7.27 -7.14
C GLU A 37 5.27 6.14 -6.55
N VAL A 38 3.95 6.34 -6.61
CA VAL A 38 2.98 5.35 -6.15
C VAL A 38 3.06 4.11 -7.04
N GLU A 39 3.37 2.97 -6.44
CA GLU A 39 3.34 1.69 -7.15
C GLU A 39 1.93 1.10 -7.07
N VAL A 40 1.44 0.54 -8.17
CA VAL A 40 0.09 -0.02 -8.25
C VAL A 40 0.16 -1.48 -8.67
N LEU A 41 -0.27 -2.37 -7.79
CA LEU A 41 -0.35 -3.81 -8.02
C LEU A 41 -1.80 -4.22 -8.29
N ASN A 42 -2.00 -4.97 -9.37
CA ASN A 42 -3.30 -5.49 -9.76
C ASN A 42 -3.43 -6.95 -9.35
N SER A 43 -4.43 -7.22 -8.51
CA SER A 43 -4.75 -8.53 -7.92
C SER A 43 -3.55 -9.27 -7.30
N PRO A 44 -2.75 -8.62 -6.43
CA PRO A 44 -1.64 -9.31 -5.77
C PRO A 44 -2.16 -10.40 -4.83
N ALA A 45 -1.56 -11.59 -4.85
CA ALA A 45 -1.87 -12.63 -3.85
C ALA A 45 -1.22 -12.30 -2.49
N THR A 46 -0.04 -11.71 -2.52
CA THR A 46 0.73 -11.31 -1.34
C THR A 46 1.37 -9.94 -1.52
N LEU A 47 1.66 -9.26 -0.41
CA LEU A 47 2.47 -8.05 -0.37
C LEU A 47 3.65 -8.23 0.58
N SER A 48 4.82 -7.79 0.16
CA SER A 48 5.99 -7.68 1.04
C SER A 48 5.95 -6.36 1.82
N GLY A 49 6.43 -6.39 3.06
CA GLY A 49 6.71 -5.18 3.85
C GLY A 49 8.01 -4.46 3.48
N GLU A 50 8.72 -4.99 2.47
CA GLU A 50 9.96 -4.46 1.91
C GLU A 50 11.01 -4.14 2.99
N ASP A 51 11.86 -3.13 2.76
CA ASP A 51 12.92 -2.72 3.67
C ASP A 51 12.42 -2.11 4.99
N VAL A 52 11.12 -1.78 5.07
CA VAL A 52 10.50 -1.16 6.25
C VAL A 52 10.10 -2.22 7.28
N LEU A 53 9.59 -3.36 6.80
CA LEU A 53 9.21 -4.52 7.60
C LEU A 53 9.83 -5.76 6.96
N ASN A 54 11.11 -5.98 7.25
CA ASN A 54 11.81 -7.18 6.81
C ASN A 54 11.04 -8.44 7.21
N ASP A 55 10.95 -9.40 6.29
CA ASP A 55 10.24 -10.68 6.42
C ASP A 55 8.72 -10.59 6.63
N PHE A 56 8.11 -9.40 6.52
CA PHE A 56 6.66 -9.27 6.56
C PHE A 56 6.03 -9.64 5.20
N VAL A 57 5.09 -10.58 5.24
CA VAL A 57 4.27 -10.97 4.08
C VAL A 57 2.81 -10.89 4.47
N LEU A 58 2.07 -10.00 3.83
CA LEU A 58 0.62 -9.91 3.95
C LEU A 58 -0.04 -10.76 2.87
N ASN A 59 -0.74 -11.82 3.26
CA ASN A 59 -1.59 -12.59 2.35
C ASN A 59 -2.93 -11.87 2.16
N LEU A 60 -3.23 -11.49 0.92
CA LEU A 60 -4.44 -10.76 0.58
C LEU A 60 -5.57 -11.65 0.06
N GLU A 61 -5.31 -12.93 -0.25
CA GLU A 61 -6.34 -13.87 -0.71
C GLU A 61 -7.49 -14.00 0.29
N ALA A 62 -7.19 -13.91 1.59
CA ALA A 62 -8.17 -13.99 2.66
C ALA A 62 -9.12 -12.77 2.71
N ILE A 63 -8.75 -11.64 2.10
CA ILE A 63 -9.50 -10.38 2.19
C ILE A 63 -10.02 -9.89 0.84
N TRP A 64 -9.95 -10.70 -0.22
CA TRP A 64 -10.59 -10.40 -1.50
C TRP A 64 -12.11 -10.56 -1.49
#